data_AF-A0A858Q8R5-F1
#
_entry.id   AF-A0A858Q8R5-F1
#
_cell.length_a   1.000
_cell.length_b   1.000
_cell.length_c   1.000
_cell.angle_alpha   90.00
_cell.angle_beta   90.00
_cell.angle_gamma   90.00
#
_symmetry.space_group_name_H-M   'P 1'
#
loop_
_entity.id
_entity.type
_entity.pdbx_description
1 polymer ?
#
loop_
_entity_poly.entity_id
_entity_poly.type
_entity_poly.pdbx_seq_one_letter_code
_entity_poly.pdbx_strand_id
1 'polypeptide(L)'
;MLRVNLSDSHPLVQTVGWEAARNIADEFGGERLEIPKGDGYWRHVRNQRMRRERAQGATRAELAARYHLTERQVTNILREGNSARTQTGFDW
;
A
#
# COMPACT_ATOMS: atom_id res chain seq x y z
N MET A 1 1.78 12.91 30.18
CA MET A 1 0.60 12.54 29.37
C MET A 1 0.35 13.68 28.39
N LEU A 2 0.80 13.54 27.15
CA LEU A 2 0.49 14.52 26.10
C LEU A 2 -1.01 14.44 25.82
N ARG A 3 -1.73 15.56 26.00
CA ARG A 3 -3.15 15.61 25.64
C ARG A 3 -3.22 15.89 24.15
N VAL A 4 -3.52 14.85 23.37
CA VAL A 4 -3.87 15.03 21.95
C VAL A 4 -5.24 15.69 21.89
N ASN A 5 -5.31 16.91 21.36
CA ASN A 5 -6.56 17.64 21.20
C ASN A 5 -7.22 17.23 19.88
N LEU A 6 -7.96 16.12 19.90
CA LEU A 6 -8.78 15.66 18.79
C LEU A 6 -10.19 16.27 18.88
N SER A 7 -10.68 16.81 17.77
CA SER A 7 -12.04 17.31 17.58
C SER A 7 -12.63 16.76 16.28
N ASP A 8 -13.95 16.86 16.09
CA ASP A 8 -14.62 16.43 14.85
C ASP A 8 -14.06 17.13 13.59
N SER A 9 -13.63 18.38 13.77
CA SER A 9 -13.03 19.21 12.72
C SER A 9 -11.53 18.92 12.49
N HIS A 10 -10.91 18.06 13.29
CA HIS A 10 -9.49 17.79 13.18
C HIS A 10 -9.20 17.03 11.87
N PRO A 11 -8.21 17.46 11.04
CA PRO A 11 -7.95 16.84 9.73
C PRO A 11 -7.75 15.32 9.77
N LEU A 12 -7.09 14.82 10.82
CA LEU A 12 -6.90 13.38 11.02
C LEU A 12 -8.23 12.65 11.21
N VAL A 13 -9.16 13.19 12.00
CA VAL A 13 -10.48 12.62 12.23
C VAL A 13 -11.29 12.62 10.93
N GLN A 14 -11.24 13.70 10.17
CA GLN A 14 -11.93 13.78 8.87
C GLN A 14 -11.36 12.82 7.82
N THR A 15 -10.07 12.45 7.94
CA THR A 15 -9.39 11.60 6.95
C THR A 15 -9.55 10.11 7.24
N VAL A 16 -9.38 9.69 8.50
CA VAL A 16 -9.36 8.27 8.87
C VAL A 16 -10.51 7.86 9.81
N GLY A 17 -11.33 8.81 10.25
CA GLY A 17 -12.38 8.59 11.25
C GLY A 17 -11.86 8.66 12.69
N TRP A 18 -12.80 8.75 13.63
CA TRP A 18 -12.51 8.95 15.06
C TRP A 18 -11.70 7.82 15.68
N GLU A 19 -12.10 6.58 15.45
CA GLU A 19 -11.46 5.42 16.07
C GLU A 19 -10.00 5.27 15.63
N ALA A 20 -9.75 5.36 14.33
CA ALA A 20 -8.39 5.30 13.79
C ALA A 20 -7.55 6.51 14.24
N ALA A 21 -8.12 7.72 14.22
CA ALA A 21 -7.42 8.92 14.66
C ALA A 21 -7.03 8.84 16.14
N ARG A 22 -7.90 8.28 16.99
CA ARG A 22 -7.59 8.02 18.40
C ARG A 22 -6.47 6.99 18.56
N ASN A 23 -6.53 5.86 17.86
CA ASN A 23 -5.49 4.83 17.94
C ASN A 23 -4.11 5.37 17.50
N ILE A 24 -4.08 6.18 16.43
CA ILE A 24 -2.85 6.84 15.97
C ILE A 24 -2.34 7.84 17.02
N ALA A 25 -3.23 8.63 17.60
CA ALA A 25 -2.89 9.62 18.61
C ALA A 25 -2.39 8.99 19.92
N ASP A 26 -2.99 7.87 20.34
CA ASP A 26 -2.60 7.15 21.55
C ASP A 26 -1.22 6.49 21.38
N GLU A 27 -0.92 5.95 20.18
CA GLU A 27 0.34 5.25 19.91
C GLU A 27 1.49 6.19 19.53
N PHE A 28 1.23 7.25 18.76
CA PHE A 28 2.27 8.10 18.15
C PHE A 28 2.12 9.59 18.48
N GLY A 29 1.27 9.94 19.45
CA GLY A 29 0.99 11.33 19.83
C GLY A 29 2.24 12.08 20.29
N GLY A 30 2.58 13.17 19.61
CA GLY A 30 3.77 13.97 19.89
C GLY A 30 4.98 13.63 19.02
N GLU A 31 4.87 12.62 18.15
CA GLU A 31 5.87 12.28 17.15
C GLU A 31 5.53 12.84 15.77
N ARG A 32 6.56 13.06 14.94
CA ARG A 32 6.38 13.38 13.53
C ARG A 32 6.31 12.09 12.72
N LEU A 33 5.11 11.65 12.41
CA LEU A 33 4.88 10.52 11.51
C LEU A 33 5.16 10.92 10.05
N GLU A 34 6.02 10.16 9.38
CA GLU A 34 6.10 10.20 7.92
C GLU A 34 5.06 9.25 7.33
N ILE A 35 4.05 9.82 6.68
CA ILE A 35 3.05 9.04 5.96
C ILE A 35 3.59 8.76 4.56
N PRO A 36 3.82 7.49 4.18
CA PRO A 36 4.30 7.16 2.85
C PRO A 36 3.23 7.54 1.81
N LYS A 37 3.65 7.97 0.62
CA LYS A 37 2.76 8.43 -0.48
C LYS A 37 1.76 7.38 -1.01
N GLY A 38 1.84 6.14 -0.56
CA GLY A 38 0.93 5.06 -0.97
C GLY A 38 1.27 4.40 -2.31
N ASP A 39 2.15 4.97 -3.13
CA ASP A 39 2.54 4.40 -4.44
C ASP A 39 3.05 2.96 -4.34
N GLY A 40 3.86 2.67 -3.31
CA GLY A 40 4.35 1.33 -3.03
C GLY A 40 3.23 0.34 -2.72
N TYR A 41 2.26 0.77 -1.90
CA TYR A 41 1.09 -0.03 -1.53
C TYR A 41 0.22 -0.32 -2.76
N TRP A 42 -0.14 0.70 -3.54
CA TRP A 42 -0.95 0.52 -4.75
C TRP A 42 -0.27 -0.35 -5.80
N ARG A 43 1.06 -0.18 -5.96
CA ARG A 43 1.87 -1.06 -6.82
C ARG A 43 1.82 -2.50 -6.34
N HIS A 44 1.90 -2.74 -5.02
CA HIS A 44 1.81 -4.06 -4.43
C HIS A 44 0.45 -4.70 -4.69
N VAL A 45 -0.65 -3.98 -4.42
CA VAL A 45 -2.03 -4.44 -4.69
C VAL A 45 -2.22 -4.81 -6.15
N ARG A 46 -1.79 -3.94 -7.07
CA ARG A 46 -1.83 -4.21 -8.52
C ARG A 46 -1.04 -5.46 -8.88
N ASN A 47 0.18 -5.61 -8.36
CA ASN A 47 1.03 -6.78 -8.63
C ASN A 47 0.38 -8.08 -8.15
N GLN A 48 -0.26 -8.07 -6.97
CA GLN A 48 -1.03 -9.22 -6.50
C GLN A 48 -2.19 -9.55 -7.44
N ARG A 49 -2.94 -8.54 -7.90
CA ARG A 49 -4.04 -8.75 -8.86
C ARG A 49 -3.56 -9.36 -10.17
N MET A 50 -2.46 -8.85 -10.74
CA MET A 50 -1.85 -9.42 -11.95
C MET A 50 -1.48 -10.90 -11.79
N ARG A 51 -0.96 -11.29 -10.61
CA ARG A 51 -0.61 -12.69 -10.32
C ARG A 51 -1.85 -13.58 -10.22
N ARG A 52 -2.92 -13.09 -9.60
CA ARG A 52 -4.20 -13.82 -9.55
C ARG A 52 -4.79 -14.02 -10.95
N GLU A 53 -4.82 -12.96 -11.76
CA GLU A 53 -5.29 -13.03 -13.14
C GLU A 53 -4.42 -13.98 -13.98
N ARG A 54 -3.10 -13.98 -13.78
CA ARG A 54 -2.20 -14.96 -14.41
C ARG A 54 -2.53 -16.40 -13.99
N ALA A 55 -2.78 -16.64 -12.71
CA ALA A 55 -3.16 -17.95 -12.19
C ALA A 55 -4.51 -18.43 -12.75
N GLN A 56 -5.39 -17.50 -13.15
CA GLN A 56 -6.67 -17.76 -13.81
C GLN A 56 -6.56 -17.94 -15.33
N GLY A 57 -5.34 -17.91 -15.89
CA GLY A 57 -5.08 -18.21 -17.31
C GLY A 57 -4.76 -17.01 -18.19
N ALA A 58 -4.74 -15.77 -17.66
CA ALA A 58 -4.40 -14.60 -18.46
C ALA A 58 -2.95 -14.70 -19.00
N THR A 59 -2.78 -14.43 -20.29
CA THR A 59 -1.47 -14.40 -20.95
C THR A 59 -0.68 -13.15 -20.56
N ARG A 60 0.64 -13.18 -20.80
CA ARG A 60 1.51 -12.02 -20.54
C ARG A 60 1.15 -10.82 -21.41
N ALA A 61 0.74 -11.05 -22.65
CA ALA A 61 0.31 -10.01 -23.59
C ALA A 61 -0.99 -9.34 -23.12
N GLU A 62 -1.98 -10.11 -22.67
CA GLU A 62 -3.23 -9.55 -22.13
C GLU A 62 -2.98 -8.70 -20.87
N LEU A 63 -2.11 -9.15 -19.97
CA LEU A 63 -1.72 -8.38 -18.79
C LEU A 63 -0.94 -7.11 -19.17
N ALA A 64 -0.04 -7.18 -20.14
CA ALA A 64 0.71 -6.02 -20.63
C ALA A 64 -0.24 -4.95 -21.17
N ALA A 65 -1.20 -5.35 -22.02
CA ALA A 65 -2.21 -4.46 -22.57
C ALA A 65 -3.11 -3.85 -21.48
N ARG A 66 -3.65 -4.70 -20.58
CA ARG A 66 -4.60 -4.28 -19.53
C ARG A 66 -4.00 -3.31 -18.52
N TYR A 67 -2.74 -3.52 -18.14
CA TYR A 67 -2.07 -2.71 -17.12
C TYR A 67 -1.15 -1.63 -17.70
N HIS A 68 -1.14 -1.46 -19.03
CA HIS A 68 -0.27 -0.53 -19.75
C HIS A 68 1.21 -0.70 -19.38
N LEU A 69 1.68 -1.96 -19.44
CA LEU A 69 3.05 -2.33 -19.14
C LEU A 69 3.71 -3.00 -20.33
N THR A 70 5.04 -3.01 -20.32
CA THR A 70 5.79 -3.88 -21.23
C THR A 70 5.70 -5.32 -20.75
N GLU A 71 5.77 -6.28 -21.68
CA GLU A 71 5.84 -7.70 -21.33
C GLU A 71 7.03 -8.05 -20.43
N ARG A 72 8.15 -7.33 -20.59
CA ARG A 72 9.31 -7.44 -19.68
C ARG A 72 8.90 -7.10 -18.25
N GLN A 73 8.17 -6.00 -18.05
CA GLN A 73 7.74 -5.59 -16.71
C GLN A 73 6.70 -6.54 -16.12
N VAL A 74 5.79 -7.07 -16.94
CA VAL A 74 4.88 -8.16 -16.52
C VAL A 74 5.69 -9.36 -16.03
N THR A 75 6.75 -9.75 -16.74
CA THR A 75 7.61 -10.87 -16.36
C THR A 75 8.30 -10.66 -15.03
N ASN A 76 8.86 -9.46 -14.80
CA ASN A 76 9.50 -9.12 -13.53
C ASN A 76 8.52 -9.24 -12.37
N ILE A 77 7.32 -8.66 -12.50
CA ILE A 77 6.27 -8.68 -11.48
C ILE A 77 5.84 -10.11 -11.14
N LEU A 78 5.68 -10.96 -12.16
CA LEU A 78 5.31 -12.37 -11.97
C LEU A 78 6.43 -13.17 -11.29
N ARG A 79 7.70 -12.91 -11.61
CA ARG A 79 8.86 -13.56 -10.95
C ARG A 79 9.01 -13.15 -9.49
N GLU A 80 8.88 -11.85 -9.20
CA GLU A 80 8.99 -11.30 -7.85
C GLU A 80 7.98 -11.89 -6.87
N GLY A 81 6.80 -12.31 -7.34
CA GLY A 81 5.79 -12.92 -6.46
C GLY A 81 6.09 -14.36 -6.07
N ASN A 82 6.97 -15.03 -6.83
CA ASN A 82 7.37 -16.41 -6.58
C ASN A 82 8.57 -16.49 -5.62
N SER A 83 9.30 -15.38 -5.46
CA SER A 83 10.29 -15.21 -4.41
C SER A 83 9.56 -14.66 -3.19
N ALA A 84 9.31 -15.50 -2.18
CA ALA A 84 8.83 -15.05 -0.89
C ALA A 84 9.87 -14.11 -0.25
N ARG A 85 9.82 -12.81 -0.57
CA ARG A 85 10.50 -11.78 0.19
C ARG A 85 9.45 -11.07 1.02
N THR A 86 9.46 -11.41 2.30
CA THR A 86 8.92 -10.62 3.40
C THR A 86 9.57 -9.24 3.32
N GLN A 87 8.91 -8.27 2.69
CA GLN A 87 9.31 -6.88 2.77
C GLN A 87 8.71 -6.33 4.09
N THR A 88 9.30 -6.73 5.21
CA THR A 88 9.24 -5.91 6.43
C THR A 88 10.32 -4.86 6.24
N GLY A 89 9.96 -3.58 6.18
CA GLY A 89 10.96 -2.52 6.07
C GLY A 89 10.38 -1.23 5.50
N PHE A 90 9.81 -0.42 6.39
CA PHE A 90 9.87 1.03 6.27
C PHE A 90 11.34 1.40 6.52
N ASP A 91 12.14 1.52 5.45
CA ASP A 91 13.52 2.00 5.52
C ASP A 91 13.56 3.46 5.05
N TRP A 92 14.11 4.33 5.91
CA TRP A 92 14.27 5.79 5.76
C TRP A 92 15.45 6.14 4.84
#